data_AF-E2S8X0-F1
#
_entry.id   AF-E2S8X0-F1
#
_cell.length_a   1.000
_cell.length_b   1.000
_cell.length_c   1.000
_cell.angle_alpha   90.00
_cell.angle_beta   90.00
_cell.angle_gamma   90.00
#
_symmetry.space_group_name_H-M   'P 1'
#
loop_
_entity.id
_entity.type
_entity.pdbx_description
1 polymer ?
#
loop_
_entity_poly.entity_id
_entity_poly.type
_entity_poly.pdbx_seq_one_letter_code
_entity_poly.pdbx_strand_id
1 'polypeptide(L)'
;MFGSVAPPRRTPRTVLSALLSLLVVATALVTTSTPAAAAGVTISGTVTDDVTGEGIDDVFVDAFSDDDFSFATTDESGNFTLTDVAPGAYTIAFNADGYAFEYYDDSPTFADATVVEVAASDITGIDAELSVPGTITGTIDKSYDAGSASDISYELFPTIDVYQGAELVSGTVADESGEYSIEGLAPGTYRVDFQRASGQSIGAGEFFEDKRESLGAGAANLVTVTAGGTVQADASLEEGGTFTGTILKSNGQPLAAGCRVTAFTEDGSLATRTAFTNEDGEFTITGLSSGNYLVASNGFGFPTVDGGEVPDCPGGEQFRASATTMSVDAGPTATAVFGADTALGTMRLAGPSFTDVDPAHVFADEMQWLATQGISKGYDNGDGTTRFEPSAPVLREQMAAFLYRFETMRNGGEAPEVTLPVQGSPFTDVSTTHVFYTEMVWLSQQQITTGYDNGDGTTRFEPSAPVLREQMAAFLYRFEFGSDAEGPEHEGGPTFTDVAPGFVFFDQIEWLAETGVTTGYDEANGTKTYRGGQPVLREQMAAFLFRYDRLPR
;
A
#
# COMPACT_ATOMS: atom_id res chain seq x y z
N MET A 1 63.97 -33.98 -1.43
CA MET A 1 63.85 -34.96 -2.54
C MET A 1 63.57 -34.20 -3.85
N PHE A 2 63.49 -34.92 -4.97
CA PHE A 2 63.16 -34.43 -6.33
C PHE A 2 61.99 -33.41 -6.35
N GLY A 3 61.94 -32.36 -7.20
CA GLY A 3 62.94 -31.82 -8.14
C GLY A 3 62.57 -31.96 -9.63
N SER A 4 62.37 -30.84 -10.33
CA SER A 4 62.40 -30.72 -11.81
C SER A 4 62.59 -29.23 -12.20
N VAL A 5 63.77 -28.82 -12.69
CA VAL A 5 64.13 -28.52 -14.12
C VAL A 5 63.64 -27.14 -14.62
N ALA A 6 64.51 -26.48 -15.41
CA ALA A 6 64.48 -25.04 -15.71
C ALA A 6 64.19 -24.72 -17.19
N PRO A 7 63.80 -23.47 -17.55
CA PRO A 7 63.74 -23.03 -18.94
C PRO A 7 65.13 -22.98 -19.60
N PRO A 8 65.26 -23.32 -20.89
CA PRO A 8 66.54 -23.31 -21.59
C PRO A 8 66.99 -21.89 -21.99
N ARG A 9 68.24 -21.56 -21.65
CA ARG A 9 68.93 -20.34 -22.10
C ARG A 9 69.29 -20.43 -23.60
N ARG A 10 69.43 -19.27 -24.28
CA ARG A 10 70.70 -18.82 -24.93
C ARG A 10 70.57 -17.48 -25.68
N THR A 11 71.12 -16.42 -25.08
CA THR A 11 72.01 -15.48 -25.80
C THR A 11 73.39 -16.16 -25.96
N PRO A 12 74.32 -15.71 -26.84
CA PRO A 12 75.11 -14.48 -26.60
C PRO A 12 75.67 -13.74 -27.84
N ARG A 13 76.47 -12.68 -27.55
CA ARG A 13 77.60 -12.04 -28.31
C ARG A 13 77.34 -10.63 -28.90
N THR A 14 78.32 -9.72 -29.06
CA THR A 14 79.66 -9.42 -28.43
C THR A 14 80.14 -8.03 -28.93
N VAL A 15 80.95 -7.20 -28.26
CA VAL A 15 81.20 -6.94 -26.81
C VAL A 15 82.11 -5.69 -26.67
N LEU A 16 81.94 -4.85 -25.63
CA LEU A 16 82.83 -3.73 -25.23
C LEU A 16 82.97 -2.56 -26.28
N SER A 17 83.45 -1.35 -25.96
CA SER A 17 83.90 -0.76 -24.68
C SER A 17 83.70 0.76 -24.60
N ALA A 18 83.89 1.29 -23.39
CA ALA A 18 83.79 2.69 -22.94
C ALA A 18 84.40 3.82 -23.82
N LEU A 19 83.79 5.00 -23.70
CA LEU A 19 84.48 6.29 -23.71
C LEU A 19 83.80 7.26 -22.71
N LEU A 20 84.56 8.22 -22.17
CA LEU A 20 84.18 9.06 -21.03
C LEU A 20 83.77 10.46 -21.49
N SER A 21 82.54 10.90 -21.19
CA SER A 21 82.11 12.27 -21.51
C SER A 21 81.10 12.86 -20.49
N LEU A 22 81.65 13.72 -19.64
CA LEU A 22 81.07 14.90 -19.00
C LEU A 22 79.55 14.92 -18.65
N LEU A 23 79.27 15.00 -17.35
CA LEU A 23 77.97 15.33 -16.78
C LEU A 23 77.52 16.75 -17.19
N VAL A 24 76.34 16.87 -17.80
CA VAL A 24 75.59 18.13 -17.86
C VAL A 24 74.27 17.92 -17.11
N VAL A 25 74.15 18.51 -15.92
CA VAL A 25 72.89 18.54 -15.19
C VAL A 25 72.01 19.62 -15.79
N ALA A 26 71.23 19.26 -16.81
CA ALA A 26 70.06 20.01 -17.18
C ALA A 26 68.96 19.69 -16.16
N THR A 27 68.79 20.54 -15.14
CA THR A 27 67.57 20.54 -14.32
C THR A 27 66.40 20.97 -15.20
N ALA A 28 65.81 20.01 -15.91
CA ALA A 28 64.48 20.17 -16.47
C ALA A 28 63.54 20.40 -15.28
N LEU A 29 63.20 21.67 -15.02
CA LEU A 29 62.16 22.01 -14.08
C LEU A 29 60.86 21.52 -14.70
N VAL A 30 60.43 20.32 -14.33
CA VAL A 30 59.09 19.82 -14.65
C VAL A 30 58.14 20.66 -13.81
N THR A 31 57.80 21.83 -14.34
CA THR A 31 56.58 22.52 -13.95
C THR A 31 55.45 21.59 -14.34
N THR A 32 54.97 20.81 -13.36
CA THR A 32 53.60 20.33 -13.35
C THR A 32 52.74 21.58 -13.33
N SER A 33 52.46 22.12 -14.52
CA SER A 33 51.35 23.03 -14.69
C SER A 33 50.12 22.24 -14.27
N THR A 34 49.60 22.54 -13.09
CA THR A 34 48.19 22.30 -12.79
C THR A 34 47.41 22.71 -14.03
N PRO A 35 46.50 21.88 -14.57
CA PRO A 35 45.62 22.36 -15.62
C PRO A 35 45.02 23.67 -15.13
N ALA A 36 45.10 24.72 -15.94
CA ALA A 36 44.35 25.93 -15.61
C ALA A 36 42.89 25.49 -15.48
N ALA A 37 42.24 25.84 -14.37
CA ALA A 37 40.80 25.69 -14.27
C ALA A 37 40.20 26.33 -15.53
N ALA A 38 39.25 25.63 -16.17
CA ALA A 38 38.42 26.29 -17.15
C ALA A 38 37.79 27.50 -16.45
N ALA A 39 37.78 28.66 -17.09
CA ALA A 39 37.01 29.78 -16.56
C ALA A 39 35.55 29.31 -16.47
N GLY A 40 34.91 29.51 -15.33
CA GLY A 40 33.53 29.09 -15.15
C GLY A 40 32.62 29.81 -16.12
N VAL A 41 31.59 29.09 -16.57
CA VAL A 41 30.62 29.58 -17.55
C VAL A 41 29.38 30.13 -16.84
N THR A 42 28.46 30.71 -17.61
CA THR A 42 27.13 31.05 -17.11
C THR A 42 26.08 30.05 -17.55
N ILE A 43 25.10 29.76 -16.68
CA ILE A 43 23.85 29.08 -17.04
C ILE A 43 22.72 30.10 -16.80
N SER A 44 21.78 30.20 -17.74
CA SER A 44 20.71 31.21 -17.69
C SER A 44 19.40 30.70 -18.32
N GLY A 45 18.30 31.25 -17.84
CA GLY A 45 16.95 30.97 -18.32
C GLY A 45 15.91 31.84 -17.60
N THR A 46 14.65 31.49 -17.80
CA THR A 46 13.49 32.16 -17.18
C THR A 46 12.61 31.20 -16.39
N VAL A 47 12.15 31.64 -15.22
CA VAL A 47 11.14 30.94 -14.42
C VAL A 47 9.82 31.71 -14.48
N THR A 48 8.73 31.01 -14.83
CA THR A 48 7.38 31.57 -15.02
C THR A 48 6.33 30.75 -14.28
N ASP A 49 5.18 31.36 -13.99
CA ASP A 49 4.00 30.66 -13.44
C ASP A 49 3.25 29.92 -14.56
N ASP A 50 3.03 28.61 -14.39
CA ASP A 50 2.38 27.68 -15.35
C ASP A 50 0.97 28.15 -15.81
N VAL A 51 0.22 28.83 -14.94
CA VAL A 51 -1.16 29.22 -15.21
C VAL A 51 -1.28 30.55 -15.98
N THR A 52 -0.34 31.46 -15.79
CA THR A 52 -0.37 32.85 -16.29
C THR A 52 0.69 33.16 -17.34
N GLY A 53 1.83 32.47 -17.30
CA GLY A 53 3.03 32.80 -18.08
C GLY A 53 3.71 34.10 -17.65
N GLU A 54 3.43 34.62 -16.45
CA GLU A 54 4.15 35.78 -15.89
C GLU A 54 5.43 35.30 -15.18
N GLY A 55 6.52 36.08 -15.28
CA GLY A 55 7.81 35.75 -14.69
C GLY A 55 7.80 35.87 -13.17
N ILE A 56 8.38 34.89 -12.47
CA ILE A 56 8.36 34.84 -11.00
C ILE A 56 9.64 35.49 -10.44
N ASP A 57 9.46 36.50 -9.59
CA ASP A 57 10.53 37.20 -8.87
C ASP A 57 10.94 36.41 -7.60
N ASP A 58 12.14 36.68 -7.06
CA ASP A 58 12.69 36.04 -5.84
C ASP A 58 12.76 34.49 -5.83
N VAL A 59 12.70 33.79 -7.00
CA VAL A 59 12.90 32.32 -7.08
C VAL A 59 14.36 31.98 -6.82
N PHE A 60 14.63 31.08 -5.87
CA PHE A 60 15.95 30.49 -5.68
C PHE A 60 16.21 29.40 -6.73
N VAL A 61 17.31 29.55 -7.47
CA VAL A 61 17.77 28.59 -8.48
C VAL A 61 19.11 28.03 -8.03
N ASP A 62 19.13 26.78 -7.59
CA ASP A 62 20.32 26.09 -7.09
C ASP A 62 20.81 25.05 -8.12
N ALA A 63 22.06 25.15 -8.55
CA ALA A 63 22.71 24.21 -9.46
C ALA A 63 23.87 23.50 -8.76
N PHE A 64 23.81 22.17 -8.67
CA PHE A 64 24.72 21.39 -7.84
C PHE A 64 25.22 20.09 -8.50
N SER A 65 26.43 19.69 -8.10
CA SER A 65 27.16 18.51 -8.57
C SER A 65 27.98 17.90 -7.41
N ASP A 66 28.67 16.78 -7.64
CA ASP A 66 29.54 16.13 -6.64
C ASP A 66 30.69 17.03 -6.12
N ASP A 67 31.20 17.96 -6.95
CA ASP A 67 32.41 18.75 -6.70
C ASP A 67 32.17 20.29 -6.69
N ASP A 68 31.03 20.80 -7.18
CA ASP A 68 30.75 22.24 -7.35
C ASP A 68 29.27 22.62 -7.12
N PHE A 69 29.03 23.87 -6.71
CA PHE A 69 27.72 24.45 -6.38
C PHE A 69 27.64 25.93 -6.78
N SER A 70 26.61 26.31 -7.53
CA SER A 70 26.31 27.71 -7.89
C SER A 70 24.83 27.99 -7.67
N PHE A 71 24.48 29.24 -7.31
CA PHE A 71 23.11 29.64 -7.02
C PHE A 71 22.80 31.03 -7.60
N ALA A 72 21.54 31.27 -7.90
CA ALA A 72 21.02 32.55 -8.36
C ALA A 72 19.62 32.82 -7.77
N THR A 73 19.17 34.05 -7.95
CA THR A 73 17.79 34.46 -7.71
C THR A 73 17.26 35.09 -9.00
N THR A 74 15.98 34.90 -9.32
CA THR A 74 15.34 35.55 -10.48
C THR A 74 15.13 37.06 -10.27
N ASP A 75 14.77 37.77 -11.34
CA ASP A 75 14.32 39.17 -11.30
C ASP A 75 12.79 39.32 -11.48
N GLU A 76 12.28 40.57 -11.41
CA GLU A 76 10.88 40.97 -11.68
C GLU A 76 10.29 40.48 -13.04
N SER A 77 11.08 39.79 -13.87
CA SER A 77 10.67 39.21 -15.15
C SER A 77 11.11 37.75 -15.31
N GLY A 78 11.39 37.06 -14.20
CA GLY A 78 11.72 35.63 -14.13
C GLY A 78 13.15 35.26 -14.53
N ASN A 79 14.02 36.21 -14.88
CA ASN A 79 15.33 35.90 -15.46
C ASN A 79 16.36 35.59 -14.37
N PHE A 80 17.10 34.49 -14.51
CA PHE A 80 18.26 34.20 -13.65
C PHE A 80 19.56 34.04 -14.45
N THR A 81 20.71 34.15 -13.77
CA THR A 81 22.02 33.79 -14.34
C THR A 81 22.95 33.28 -13.25
N LEU A 82 23.21 31.97 -13.28
CA LEU A 82 24.27 31.31 -12.52
C LEU A 82 25.63 31.69 -13.12
N THR A 83 26.66 31.83 -12.28
CA THR A 83 27.98 32.33 -12.72
C THR A 83 29.15 31.54 -12.13
N ASP A 84 30.28 31.58 -12.83
CA ASP A 84 31.54 30.85 -12.53
C ASP A 84 31.36 29.32 -12.40
N VAL A 85 30.36 28.75 -13.07
CA VAL A 85 30.01 27.31 -13.02
C VAL A 85 31.09 26.49 -13.73
N ALA A 86 31.68 25.50 -13.06
CA ALA A 86 32.69 24.63 -13.68
C ALA A 86 32.07 23.67 -14.72
N PRO A 87 32.78 23.28 -15.80
CA PRO A 87 32.31 22.24 -16.70
C PRO A 87 32.15 20.88 -16.00
N GLY A 88 30.95 20.31 -16.03
CA GLY A 88 30.53 19.14 -15.26
C GLY A 88 29.05 18.81 -15.48
N ALA A 89 28.54 17.79 -14.80
CA ALA A 89 27.13 17.41 -14.83
C ALA A 89 26.41 17.95 -13.59
N TYR A 90 25.31 18.70 -13.78
CA TYR A 90 24.59 19.36 -12.69
C TYR A 90 23.12 18.98 -12.67
N THR A 91 22.58 18.81 -11.47
CA THR A 91 21.14 18.91 -11.23
C THR A 91 20.82 20.36 -10.88
N ILE A 92 19.70 20.89 -11.39
CA ILE A 92 19.24 22.26 -11.14
C ILE A 92 17.85 22.20 -10.52
N ALA A 93 17.66 22.92 -9.42
CA ALA A 93 16.44 22.96 -8.63
C ALA A 93 15.87 24.37 -8.53
N PHE A 94 14.54 24.46 -8.42
CA PHE A 94 13.79 25.72 -8.34
C PHE A 94 12.94 25.73 -7.06
N ASN A 95 13.04 26.82 -6.28
CA ASN A 95 12.29 26.98 -5.04
C ASN A 95 11.80 28.42 -4.86
N ALA A 96 10.51 28.59 -4.58
CA ALA A 96 9.90 29.90 -4.33
C ALA A 96 8.73 29.80 -3.34
N ASP A 97 8.55 30.83 -2.51
CA ASP A 97 7.44 30.91 -1.56
C ASP A 97 6.10 30.93 -2.31
N GLY A 98 5.25 29.92 -2.06
CA GLY A 98 3.92 29.78 -2.67
C GLY A 98 3.85 28.97 -3.96
N TYR A 99 4.98 28.44 -4.43
CA TYR A 99 5.06 27.50 -5.56
C TYR A 99 5.47 26.09 -5.09
N ALA A 100 5.22 25.09 -5.92
CA ALA A 100 5.78 23.76 -5.72
C ALA A 100 7.30 23.77 -5.94
N PHE A 101 8.00 22.81 -5.32
CA PHE A 101 9.42 22.57 -5.55
C PHE A 101 9.61 21.57 -6.70
N GLU A 102 10.57 21.84 -7.58
CA GLU A 102 10.92 20.95 -8.70
C GLU A 102 12.39 21.06 -9.11
N TYR A 103 12.82 20.09 -9.91
CA TYR A 103 14.06 20.08 -10.68
C TYR A 103 13.78 20.30 -12.17
N TYR A 104 14.79 20.79 -12.88
CA TYR A 104 14.70 21.15 -14.30
C TYR A 104 14.09 20.07 -15.23
N ASP A 105 13.31 20.54 -16.21
CA ASP A 105 12.50 19.77 -17.18
C ASP A 105 11.37 18.97 -16.49
N ASP A 106 10.51 19.71 -15.76
CA ASP A 106 9.28 19.25 -15.06
C ASP A 106 9.46 18.06 -14.09
N SER A 107 10.63 17.96 -13.44
CA SER A 107 10.97 16.77 -12.63
C SER A 107 10.79 16.99 -11.12
N PRO A 108 9.81 16.34 -10.45
CA PRO A 108 9.51 16.57 -9.04
C PRO A 108 10.43 15.81 -8.06
N THR A 109 11.30 14.94 -8.56
CA THR A 109 12.14 14.01 -7.79
C THR A 109 13.61 14.14 -8.19
N PHE A 110 14.53 13.91 -7.25
CA PHE A 110 15.96 13.98 -7.54
C PHE A 110 16.40 12.79 -8.41
N ALA A 111 15.80 11.61 -8.23
CA ALA A 111 16.13 10.42 -9.00
C ALA A 111 15.80 10.52 -10.50
N ASP A 112 14.80 11.33 -10.89
CA ASP A 112 14.34 11.49 -12.27
C ASP A 112 14.79 12.82 -12.92
N ALA A 113 15.52 13.66 -12.18
CA ALA A 113 15.91 15.01 -12.60
C ALA A 113 16.76 15.07 -13.89
N THR A 114 16.43 15.99 -14.81
CA THR A 114 17.18 16.17 -16.05
C THR A 114 18.53 16.83 -15.81
N VAL A 115 19.59 16.02 -15.88
CA VAL A 115 20.98 16.45 -15.71
C VAL A 115 21.44 17.37 -16.83
N VAL A 116 21.94 18.55 -16.47
CA VAL A 116 22.49 19.56 -17.39
C VAL A 116 24.00 19.35 -17.54
N GLU A 117 24.42 18.99 -18.76
CA GLU A 117 25.82 18.76 -19.14
C GLU A 117 26.53 20.08 -19.50
N VAL A 118 27.28 20.64 -18.55
CA VAL A 118 27.96 21.93 -18.67
C VAL A 118 29.30 21.79 -19.39
N ALA A 119 29.38 22.37 -20.58
CA ALA A 119 30.61 22.45 -21.38
C ALA A 119 31.42 23.72 -21.08
N ALA A 120 32.57 23.89 -21.72
CA ALA A 120 33.38 25.12 -21.66
C ALA A 120 32.80 26.27 -22.55
N SER A 121 31.49 26.46 -22.48
CA SER A 121 30.71 27.51 -23.14
C SER A 121 29.39 27.73 -22.39
N ASP A 122 28.94 28.99 -22.33
CA ASP A 122 27.72 29.39 -21.64
C ASP A 122 26.45 28.66 -22.15
N ILE A 123 25.49 28.43 -21.25
CA ILE A 123 24.22 27.75 -21.49
C ILE A 123 23.05 28.73 -21.27
N THR A 124 22.04 28.62 -22.14
CA THR A 124 20.87 29.50 -22.19
C THR A 124 19.62 28.66 -22.48
N GLY A 125 18.49 28.98 -21.85
CA GLY A 125 17.24 28.23 -22.01
C GLY A 125 17.14 27.05 -21.05
N ILE A 126 17.63 27.22 -19.82
CA ILE A 126 17.27 26.37 -18.68
C ILE A 126 16.07 27.04 -18.01
N ASP A 127 14.92 26.86 -18.64
CA ASP A 127 13.67 27.55 -18.29
C ASP A 127 12.77 26.61 -17.45
N ALA A 128 11.81 27.14 -16.68
CA ALA A 128 10.91 26.37 -15.82
C ALA A 128 9.53 27.03 -15.65
N GLU A 129 8.47 26.21 -15.54
CA GLU A 129 7.07 26.66 -15.44
C GLU A 129 6.45 26.19 -14.11
N LEU A 130 6.72 26.95 -13.03
CA LEU A 130 6.33 26.58 -11.66
C LEU A 130 4.81 26.62 -11.47
N SER A 131 4.29 25.59 -10.81
CA SER A 131 2.86 25.46 -10.49
C SER A 131 2.58 25.73 -9.01
N VAL A 132 1.39 26.24 -8.69
CA VAL A 132 0.94 26.48 -7.30
C VAL A 132 0.70 25.13 -6.61
N PRO A 133 1.23 24.86 -5.41
CA PRO A 133 1.17 23.54 -4.80
C PRO A 133 -0.25 23.18 -4.35
N GLY A 134 -0.53 21.88 -4.35
CA GLY A 134 -1.74 21.31 -3.78
C GLY A 134 -1.55 20.73 -2.37
N THR A 135 -2.61 20.13 -1.86
CA THR A 135 -2.69 19.58 -0.50
C THR A 135 -3.38 18.22 -0.50
N ILE A 136 -2.83 17.24 0.22
CA ILE A 136 -3.55 16.03 0.63
C ILE A 136 -3.96 16.19 2.09
N THR A 137 -5.26 16.08 2.37
CA THR A 137 -5.81 16.09 3.74
C THR A 137 -6.54 14.78 4.02
N GLY A 138 -6.69 14.38 5.27
CA GLY A 138 -7.54 13.24 5.60
C GLY A 138 -7.76 13.05 7.10
N THR A 139 -8.62 12.09 7.39
CA THR A 139 -8.90 11.57 8.73
C THR A 139 -8.55 10.09 8.79
N ILE A 140 -7.98 9.65 9.91
CA ILE A 140 -7.57 8.27 10.12
C ILE A 140 -8.30 7.71 11.34
N ASP A 141 -9.32 6.91 11.06
CA ASP A 141 -10.00 6.12 12.08
C ASP A 141 -9.10 4.96 12.52
N LYS A 142 -9.18 4.63 13.82
CA LYS A 142 -8.38 3.61 14.48
C LYS A 142 -9.35 2.55 14.99
N SER A 143 -9.76 1.64 14.10
CA SER A 143 -10.75 0.60 14.40
C SER A 143 -10.26 -0.43 15.45
N TYR A 144 -8.97 -0.43 15.76
CA TYR A 144 -8.33 -1.30 16.76
C TYR A 144 -8.38 -0.74 18.19
N ASP A 145 -8.70 -1.59 19.17
CA ASP A 145 -8.77 -1.20 20.58
C ASP A 145 -7.36 -1.00 21.18
N ALA A 146 -6.94 0.27 21.29
CA ALA A 146 -5.68 0.66 21.94
C ALA A 146 -5.59 0.27 23.44
N GLY A 147 -6.67 -0.22 24.05
CA GLY A 147 -6.80 -0.55 25.47
C GLY A 147 -5.86 -1.63 26.03
N SER A 148 -5.12 -2.35 25.17
CA SER A 148 -4.11 -3.35 25.60
C SER A 148 -2.64 -2.91 25.42
N ALA A 149 -2.37 -1.70 24.92
CA ALA A 149 -1.01 -1.21 24.63
C ALA A 149 -0.17 -0.80 25.87
N SER A 150 -0.30 -1.49 27.02
CA SER A 150 0.36 -1.07 28.27
C SER A 150 1.88 -1.25 28.30
N ASP A 151 2.44 -2.07 27.41
CA ASP A 151 3.88 -2.38 27.31
C ASP A 151 4.52 -1.98 25.96
N ILE A 152 3.75 -1.42 25.02
CA ILE A 152 4.26 -0.94 23.71
C ILE A 152 4.33 0.59 23.75
N SER A 153 5.51 1.13 24.08
CA SER A 153 5.65 2.51 24.55
C SER A 153 5.92 3.58 23.48
N TYR A 154 5.72 3.29 22.19
CA TYR A 154 6.05 4.20 21.09
C TYR A 154 4.95 4.22 20.02
N GLU A 155 4.59 5.45 19.61
CA GLU A 155 3.61 5.83 18.57
C GLU A 155 2.11 5.54 18.85
N LEU A 156 1.42 6.59 19.35
CA LEU A 156 -0.04 6.67 19.47
C LEU A 156 -0.73 7.22 18.20
N PHE A 157 0.06 7.71 17.25
CA PHE A 157 -0.36 8.50 16.11
C PHE A 157 0.13 7.86 14.80
N PRO A 158 -0.73 7.77 13.77
CA PRO A 158 -0.37 7.15 12.50
C PRO A 158 0.58 8.06 11.72
N THR A 159 1.58 7.44 11.09
CA THR A 159 2.40 8.06 10.04
C THR A 159 1.68 8.01 8.71
N ILE A 160 1.83 9.07 7.91
CA ILE A 160 1.36 9.15 6.53
C ILE A 160 2.54 9.59 5.67
N ASP A 161 2.98 8.71 4.78
CA ASP A 161 4.06 8.96 3.84
C ASP A 161 3.47 9.16 2.42
N VAL A 162 4.04 10.08 1.64
CA VAL A 162 3.58 10.40 0.28
C VAL A 162 4.74 10.22 -0.69
N TYR A 163 4.56 9.32 -1.66
CA TYR A 163 5.58 8.94 -2.62
C TYR A 163 5.19 9.34 -4.05
N GLN A 164 6.18 9.80 -4.81
CA GLN A 164 6.08 9.93 -6.27
C GLN A 164 6.99 8.88 -6.90
N GLY A 165 6.40 7.92 -7.63
CA GLY A 165 7.10 6.71 -8.06
C GLY A 165 7.63 5.90 -6.87
N ALA A 166 8.94 5.94 -6.66
CA ALA A 166 9.64 5.28 -5.55
C ALA A 166 10.25 6.25 -4.53
N GLU A 167 10.26 7.56 -4.79
CA GLU A 167 10.87 8.57 -3.94
C GLU A 167 9.85 9.12 -2.92
N LEU A 168 10.25 9.28 -1.66
CA LEU A 168 9.44 9.89 -0.60
C LEU A 168 9.51 11.40 -0.76
N VAL A 169 8.42 12.04 -1.20
CA VAL A 169 8.39 13.48 -1.48
C VAL A 169 7.88 14.31 -0.30
N SER A 170 7.03 13.73 0.55
CA SER A 170 6.54 14.39 1.77
C SER A 170 5.98 13.36 2.74
N GLY A 171 5.75 13.76 3.99
CA GLY A 171 5.15 12.90 5.02
C GLY A 171 4.76 13.68 6.26
N THR A 172 3.84 13.14 7.05
CA THR A 172 3.34 13.75 8.29
C THR A 172 2.89 12.70 9.30
N VAL A 173 2.45 13.16 10.47
CA VAL A 173 1.85 12.34 11.53
C VAL A 173 0.49 12.95 11.87
N ALA A 174 -0.57 12.16 11.90
CA ALA A 174 -1.90 12.67 12.27
C ALA A 174 -1.96 13.08 13.75
N ASP A 175 -2.93 13.91 14.11
CA ASP A 175 -3.07 14.43 15.47
C ASP A 175 -3.76 13.44 16.45
N GLU A 176 -4.14 13.94 17.64
CA GLU A 176 -4.88 13.16 18.65
C GLU A 176 -6.28 12.74 18.15
N SER A 177 -6.87 13.49 17.23
CA SER A 177 -8.15 13.23 16.55
C SER A 177 -8.02 12.23 15.40
N GLY A 178 -6.81 12.10 14.82
CA GLY A 178 -6.56 11.40 13.56
C GLY A 178 -6.64 12.30 12.33
N GLU A 179 -6.75 13.62 12.47
CA GLU A 179 -6.72 14.57 11.35
C GLU A 179 -5.28 14.79 10.87
N TYR A 180 -5.08 14.94 9.55
CA TYR A 180 -3.77 15.27 8.96
C TYR A 180 -3.87 16.16 7.71
N SER A 181 -2.78 16.90 7.45
CA SER A 181 -2.57 17.72 6.25
C SER A 181 -1.13 17.54 5.73
N ILE A 182 -0.97 17.47 4.41
CA ILE A 182 0.30 17.41 3.69
C ILE A 182 0.23 18.44 2.57
N GLU A 183 0.98 19.53 2.75
CA GLU A 183 1.00 20.72 1.90
C GLU A 183 2.31 20.79 1.08
N GLY A 184 2.35 21.64 0.05
CA GLY A 184 3.56 21.87 -0.75
C GLY A 184 3.79 20.87 -1.89
N LEU A 185 2.82 20.00 -2.18
CA LEU A 185 2.92 18.98 -3.23
C LEU A 185 2.74 19.60 -4.62
N ALA A 186 3.55 19.18 -5.59
CA ALA A 186 3.34 19.53 -7.00
C ALA A 186 2.03 18.93 -7.55
N PRO A 187 1.51 19.42 -8.68
CA PRO A 187 0.46 18.73 -9.41
C PRO A 187 0.99 17.38 -9.91
N GLY A 188 0.26 16.29 -9.66
CA GLY A 188 0.76 14.96 -9.96
C GLY A 188 -0.09 13.83 -9.39
N THR A 189 0.39 12.61 -9.57
CA THR A 189 -0.20 11.39 -9.04
C THR A 189 0.72 10.76 -8.00
N TYR A 190 0.20 10.54 -6.80
CA TYR A 190 0.96 10.14 -5.61
C TYR A 190 0.46 8.82 -5.04
N ARG A 191 1.37 8.02 -4.52
CA ARG A 191 1.04 6.90 -3.62
C ARG A 191 0.99 7.46 -2.20
N VAL A 192 -0.11 7.23 -1.49
CA VAL A 192 -0.27 7.62 -0.09
C VAL A 192 -0.26 6.36 0.77
N ASP A 193 0.59 6.37 1.79
CA ASP A 193 1.07 5.21 2.52
C ASP A 193 0.82 5.42 4.02
N PHE A 194 0.03 4.56 4.66
CA PHE A 194 -0.39 4.70 6.05
C PHE A 194 0.32 3.71 6.99
N GLN A 195 0.69 4.17 8.19
CA GLN A 195 1.32 3.38 9.27
C GLN A 195 2.64 2.69 8.89
N ARG A 196 3.35 3.15 7.86
CA ARG A 196 4.50 2.41 7.30
C ARG A 196 5.80 2.58 8.05
N ALA A 197 6.10 3.78 8.55
CA ALA A 197 7.45 4.14 8.95
C ALA A 197 7.97 3.37 10.18
N SER A 198 7.08 2.92 11.07
CA SER A 198 7.47 2.35 12.37
C SER A 198 7.29 0.84 12.49
N GLY A 199 8.37 0.17 12.85
CA GLY A 199 8.41 -1.27 13.10
C GLY A 199 7.72 -1.73 14.40
N GLN A 200 6.98 -0.85 15.07
CA GLN A 200 6.34 -1.10 16.37
C GLN A 200 4.86 -0.66 16.44
N SER A 201 4.29 -0.11 15.35
CA SER A 201 2.85 0.16 15.31
C SER A 201 2.03 -1.13 15.38
N ILE A 202 0.84 -1.06 15.96
CA ILE A 202 -0.13 -2.17 15.98
C ILE A 202 -1.18 -2.05 14.87
N GLY A 203 -1.27 -0.90 14.18
CA GLY A 203 -2.13 -0.73 13.01
C GLY A 203 -1.56 -1.43 11.78
N ALA A 204 -2.42 -2.05 10.97
CA ALA A 204 -2.07 -2.62 9.69
C ALA A 204 -1.49 -1.56 8.73
N GLY A 205 -0.48 -1.91 7.94
CA GLY A 205 0.04 -1.06 6.88
C GLY A 205 -0.79 -1.13 5.61
N GLU A 206 -1.16 0.01 5.05
CA GLU A 206 -1.98 0.08 3.84
C GLU A 206 -1.61 1.29 2.98
N PHE A 207 -2.08 1.27 1.74
CA PHE A 207 -2.14 2.42 0.85
C PHE A 207 -3.58 2.94 0.78
N PHE A 208 -3.77 4.12 0.18
CA PHE A 208 -5.09 4.71 -0.06
C PHE A 208 -6.14 3.73 -0.62
N GLU A 209 -7.39 3.88 -0.14
CA GLU A 209 -8.53 2.98 -0.35
C GLU A 209 -8.30 1.56 0.25
N ASP A 210 -7.92 1.52 1.53
CA ASP A 210 -7.71 0.32 2.37
C ASP A 210 -6.79 -0.75 1.75
N LYS A 211 -5.85 -0.29 0.92
CA LYS A 211 -5.14 -1.18 0.00
C LYS A 211 -3.93 -1.80 0.67
N ARG A 212 -4.12 -2.99 1.25
CA ARG A 212 -3.11 -3.73 2.04
C ARG A 212 -1.70 -3.70 1.46
N GLU A 213 -0.72 -3.36 2.30
CA GLU A 213 0.68 -3.25 1.89
C GLU A 213 1.27 -4.56 1.32
N SER A 214 0.75 -5.72 1.74
CA SER A 214 1.25 -7.05 1.38
C SER A 214 1.23 -7.31 -0.13
N LEU A 215 0.39 -6.59 -0.87
CA LEU A 215 0.23 -6.67 -2.32
C LEU A 215 1.34 -5.95 -3.11
N GLY A 216 2.25 -5.22 -2.44
CA GLY A 216 3.34 -4.47 -3.07
C GLY A 216 2.95 -3.05 -3.50
N ALA A 217 3.93 -2.15 -3.59
CA ALA A 217 3.70 -0.74 -3.93
C ALA A 217 3.03 -0.53 -5.30
N GLY A 218 3.23 -1.46 -6.25
CA GLY A 218 2.59 -1.44 -7.56
C GLY A 218 1.11 -1.84 -7.59
N ALA A 219 0.53 -2.23 -6.44
CA ALA A 219 -0.88 -2.55 -6.30
C ALA A 219 -1.70 -1.45 -5.59
N ALA A 220 -1.05 -0.34 -5.23
CA ALA A 220 -1.67 0.81 -4.57
C ALA A 220 -2.52 1.66 -5.51
N ASN A 221 -3.61 2.23 -5.00
CA ASN A 221 -4.38 3.25 -5.71
C ASN A 221 -3.69 4.62 -5.58
N LEU A 222 -3.74 5.44 -6.64
CA LEU A 222 -3.01 6.71 -6.70
C LEU A 222 -3.94 7.91 -6.49
N VAL A 223 -3.56 8.80 -5.57
CA VAL A 223 -4.20 10.09 -5.32
C VAL A 223 -3.72 11.09 -6.37
N THR A 224 -4.63 11.82 -7.02
CA THR A 224 -4.28 12.88 -7.97
C THR A 224 -4.41 14.25 -7.30
N VAL A 225 -3.33 15.02 -7.30
CA VAL A 225 -3.27 16.41 -6.82
C VAL A 225 -3.23 17.35 -8.02
N THR A 226 -4.00 18.44 -7.97
CA THR A 226 -4.00 19.51 -8.99
C THR A 226 -3.46 20.80 -8.42
N ALA A 227 -2.96 21.70 -9.27
CA ALA A 227 -2.43 23.00 -8.85
C ALA A 227 -3.42 23.78 -7.96
N GLY A 228 -2.97 24.22 -6.78
CA GLY A 228 -3.79 24.89 -5.76
C GLY A 228 -4.98 24.08 -5.22
N GLY A 229 -5.05 22.77 -5.50
CA GLY A 229 -6.18 21.90 -5.15
C GLY A 229 -5.97 21.12 -3.86
N THR A 230 -7.05 20.93 -3.10
CA THR A 230 -7.08 20.02 -1.95
C THR A 230 -7.80 18.72 -2.32
N VAL A 231 -7.20 17.58 -1.99
CA VAL A 231 -7.80 16.25 -2.17
C VAL A 231 -7.87 15.51 -0.83
N GLN A 232 -8.95 14.77 -0.62
CA GLN A 232 -9.19 14.03 0.62
C GLN A 232 -8.77 12.56 0.47
N ALA A 233 -8.06 12.04 1.46
CA ALA A 233 -7.59 10.66 1.53
C ALA A 233 -7.74 10.10 2.95
N ASP A 234 -8.98 9.76 3.34
CA ASP A 234 -9.24 9.12 4.64
C ASP A 234 -8.80 7.65 4.64
N ALA A 235 -8.60 7.09 5.85
CA ALA A 235 -8.27 5.67 6.07
C ALA A 235 -8.94 5.14 7.35
N SER A 236 -9.18 3.82 7.43
CA SER A 236 -9.73 3.15 8.62
C SER A 236 -8.89 1.92 8.97
N LEU A 237 -7.91 2.14 9.85
CA LEU A 237 -6.86 1.16 10.14
C LEU A 237 -7.40 -0.05 10.94
N GLU A 238 -7.23 -1.26 10.39
CA GLU A 238 -7.43 -2.52 11.13
C GLU A 238 -6.24 -2.85 12.06
N GLU A 239 -6.44 -3.77 13.03
CA GLU A 239 -5.33 -4.31 13.84
C GLU A 239 -4.42 -5.20 12.99
N GLY A 240 -3.17 -4.80 12.81
CA GLY A 240 -2.18 -5.54 12.03
C GLY A 240 -1.71 -6.80 12.76
N GLY A 241 -1.51 -7.87 11.99
CA GLY A 241 -0.98 -9.13 12.51
C GLY A 241 0.40 -8.97 13.13
N THR A 242 0.65 -9.73 14.20
CA THR A 242 1.93 -9.73 14.92
C THR A 242 2.75 -10.95 14.52
N PHE A 243 4.02 -10.77 14.14
CA PHE A 243 4.94 -11.87 13.85
C PHE A 243 6.10 -11.93 14.84
N THR A 244 6.24 -13.08 15.51
CA THR A 244 7.31 -13.41 16.44
C THR A 244 8.21 -14.51 15.88
N GLY A 245 9.47 -14.56 16.28
CA GLY A 245 10.27 -15.77 16.06
C GLY A 245 11.69 -15.71 16.58
N THR A 246 12.36 -16.85 16.60
CA THR A 246 13.75 -16.99 17.05
C THR A 246 14.68 -17.26 15.87
N ILE A 247 15.78 -16.52 15.74
CA ILE A 247 16.81 -16.77 14.72
C ILE A 247 18.02 -17.45 15.36
N LEU A 248 18.41 -18.62 14.84
CA LEU A 248 19.52 -19.43 15.33
C LEU A 248 20.68 -19.49 14.33
N LYS A 249 21.90 -19.34 14.85
CA LYS A 249 23.17 -19.57 14.16
C LYS A 249 23.33 -21.04 13.78
N SER A 250 24.23 -21.35 12.84
CA SER A 250 24.52 -22.71 12.36
C SER A 250 24.99 -23.69 13.45
N ASN A 251 25.46 -23.19 14.59
CA ASN A 251 25.81 -23.96 15.77
C ASN A 251 24.64 -24.18 16.76
N GLY A 252 23.41 -23.79 16.40
CA GLY A 252 22.23 -23.90 17.25
C GLY A 252 22.20 -22.95 18.45
N GLN A 253 22.92 -21.82 18.38
CA GLN A 253 22.85 -20.75 19.39
C GLN A 253 22.05 -19.56 18.85
N PRO A 254 21.40 -18.76 19.72
CA PRO A 254 20.82 -17.47 19.36
C PRO A 254 21.66 -16.62 18.41
N LEU A 255 21.02 -15.93 17.47
CA LEU A 255 21.59 -14.75 16.83
C LEU A 255 21.91 -13.68 17.90
N ALA A 256 22.86 -12.79 17.64
CA ALA A 256 23.20 -11.75 18.63
C ALA A 256 22.05 -10.75 18.78
N ALA A 257 21.91 -10.14 19.96
CA ALA A 257 20.96 -9.05 20.18
C ALA A 257 21.27 -7.84 19.28
N GLY A 258 20.23 -7.11 18.88
CA GLY A 258 20.35 -5.92 18.02
C GLY A 258 20.54 -6.23 16.52
N CYS A 259 20.44 -7.49 16.09
CA CYS A 259 20.41 -7.80 14.65
C CYS A 259 19.06 -7.41 14.04
N ARG A 260 19.10 -6.59 12.98
CA ARG A 260 17.92 -6.15 12.24
C ARG A 260 17.25 -7.32 11.51
N VAL A 261 15.94 -7.46 11.72
CA VAL A 261 15.04 -8.38 11.01
C VAL A 261 14.00 -7.54 10.27
N THR A 262 13.82 -7.75 8.99
CA THR A 262 12.93 -6.94 8.14
C THR A 262 11.91 -7.84 7.46
N ALA A 263 10.64 -7.42 7.49
CA ALA A 263 9.59 -7.98 6.64
C ALA A 263 9.54 -7.19 5.32
N PHE A 264 9.44 -7.90 4.21
CA PHE A 264 9.23 -7.37 2.86
C PHE A 264 7.95 -7.99 2.28
N THR A 265 7.35 -7.34 1.30
CA THR A 265 6.26 -7.91 0.48
C THR A 265 6.69 -9.19 -0.25
N GLU A 266 5.74 -10.02 -0.72
CA GLU A 266 6.06 -11.33 -1.33
C GLU A 266 6.93 -11.21 -2.61
N ASP A 267 6.78 -10.12 -3.36
CA ASP A 267 7.60 -9.78 -4.52
C ASP A 267 9.01 -9.25 -4.14
N GLY A 268 9.23 -8.93 -2.86
CA GLY A 268 10.46 -8.34 -2.33
C GLY A 268 10.70 -6.88 -2.73
N SER A 269 9.71 -6.19 -3.33
CA SER A 269 9.89 -4.81 -3.81
C SER A 269 9.92 -3.77 -2.68
N LEU A 270 9.27 -4.07 -1.55
CA LEU A 270 8.97 -3.09 -0.52
C LEU A 270 9.25 -3.64 0.88
N ALA A 271 10.12 -2.95 1.63
CA ALA A 271 10.25 -3.19 3.07
C ALA A 271 9.00 -2.64 3.80
N THR A 272 8.44 -3.43 4.71
CA THR A 272 7.15 -3.14 5.34
C THR A 272 7.31 -2.80 6.82
N ARG A 273 8.01 -3.64 7.57
CA ARG A 273 8.30 -3.42 9.00
C ARG A 273 9.68 -3.95 9.38
N THR A 274 10.20 -3.50 10.52
CA THR A 274 11.52 -3.88 11.03
C THR A 274 11.48 -4.15 12.53
N ALA A 275 12.09 -5.25 12.95
CA ALA A 275 12.35 -5.59 14.35
C ALA A 275 13.84 -5.81 14.61
N PHE A 276 14.20 -5.99 15.88
CA PHE A 276 15.54 -6.36 16.31
C PHE A 276 15.48 -7.56 17.23
N THR A 277 16.51 -8.41 17.20
CA THR A 277 16.64 -9.57 18.09
C THR A 277 17.00 -9.19 19.53
N ASN A 278 16.49 -9.96 20.49
CA ASN A 278 16.90 -9.94 21.90
C ASN A 278 18.15 -10.82 22.16
N GLU A 279 18.55 -11.01 23.43
CA GLU A 279 19.72 -11.84 23.79
C GLU A 279 19.55 -13.34 23.47
N ASP A 280 18.30 -13.82 23.47
CA ASP A 280 17.91 -15.18 23.09
C ASP A 280 17.65 -15.33 21.57
N GLY A 281 17.89 -14.28 20.77
CA GLY A 281 17.75 -14.28 19.32
C GLY A 281 16.31 -14.17 18.84
N GLU A 282 15.37 -13.85 19.73
CA GLU A 282 13.95 -13.68 19.46
C GLU A 282 13.65 -12.25 18.98
N PHE A 283 12.69 -12.09 18.08
CA PHE A 283 12.23 -10.80 17.57
C PHE A 283 10.69 -10.77 17.48
N THR A 284 10.12 -9.57 17.48
CA THR A 284 8.68 -9.31 17.27
C THR A 284 8.51 -8.15 16.30
N ILE A 285 7.78 -8.39 15.21
CA ILE A 285 7.26 -7.40 14.25
C ILE A 285 5.75 -7.27 14.50
N THR A 286 5.21 -6.05 14.50
CA THR A 286 3.77 -5.77 14.65
C THR A 286 3.24 -4.98 13.45
N GLY A 287 1.91 -4.84 13.34
CA GLY A 287 1.29 -3.91 12.39
C GLY A 287 1.33 -4.37 10.93
N LEU A 288 1.53 -5.66 10.66
CA LEU A 288 1.52 -6.19 9.29
C LEU A 288 0.08 -6.37 8.79
N SER A 289 -0.20 -5.97 7.55
CA SER A 289 -1.49 -6.28 6.90
C SER A 289 -1.69 -7.80 6.72
N SER A 290 -2.92 -8.22 6.37
CA SER A 290 -3.14 -9.61 5.95
C SER A 290 -2.43 -9.89 4.61
N GLY A 291 -1.69 -10.99 4.50
CA GLY A 291 -1.05 -11.43 3.25
C GLY A 291 0.29 -12.14 3.43
N ASN A 292 1.00 -12.32 2.31
CA ASN A 292 2.29 -12.99 2.27
C ASN A 292 3.46 -12.00 2.42
N TYR A 293 4.43 -12.34 3.25
CA TYR A 293 5.64 -11.56 3.47
C TYR A 293 6.90 -12.43 3.34
N LEU A 294 7.97 -11.84 2.81
CA LEU A 294 9.34 -12.36 2.90
C LEU A 294 10.02 -11.77 4.12
N VAL A 295 10.41 -12.60 5.10
CA VAL A 295 11.24 -12.12 6.23
C VAL A 295 12.70 -12.50 6.04
N ALA A 296 13.60 -11.55 6.32
CA ALA A 296 15.04 -11.74 6.31
C ALA A 296 15.73 -10.95 7.44
N SER A 297 16.77 -11.53 8.04
CA SER A 297 17.78 -10.79 8.81
C SER A 297 18.90 -10.31 7.89
N ASN A 298 19.43 -9.11 8.14
CA ASN A 298 20.35 -8.48 7.18
C ASN A 298 21.70 -9.21 7.06
N GLY A 299 22.11 -9.45 5.81
CA GLY A 299 23.34 -10.17 5.44
C GLY A 299 23.64 -10.06 3.94
N PHE A 300 23.63 -8.82 3.40
CA PHE A 300 23.62 -8.47 1.97
C PHE A 300 22.34 -8.87 1.20
N GLY A 301 21.82 -7.96 0.37
CA GLY A 301 20.90 -8.31 -0.72
C GLY A 301 19.87 -7.24 -1.07
N PHE A 302 19.18 -6.69 -0.07
CA PHE A 302 18.11 -5.70 -0.25
C PHE A 302 18.61 -4.26 -0.07
N PRO A 303 18.13 -3.29 -0.86
CA PRO A 303 18.50 -1.89 -0.70
C PRO A 303 17.97 -1.31 0.62
N THR A 304 18.82 -0.54 1.30
CA THR A 304 18.43 0.33 2.42
C THR A 304 18.10 1.72 1.87
N VAL A 305 16.90 2.25 2.17
CA VAL A 305 16.45 3.56 1.67
C VAL A 305 17.41 4.71 2.00
N ASP A 306 17.99 4.73 3.21
CA ASP A 306 18.81 5.88 3.68
C ASP A 306 20.30 5.83 3.34
N GLY A 307 20.76 4.83 2.56
CA GLY A 307 22.17 4.68 2.15
C GLY A 307 23.24 4.47 3.26
N GLY A 308 22.88 4.59 4.53
CA GLY A 308 23.80 4.51 5.67
C GLY A 308 24.17 3.08 6.10
N GLU A 309 25.43 2.89 6.50
CA GLU A 309 25.90 1.65 7.14
C GLU A 309 25.28 1.47 8.54
N VAL A 310 24.10 0.86 8.61
CA VAL A 310 23.57 0.30 9.87
C VAL A 310 24.57 -0.77 10.34
N PRO A 311 25.11 -0.70 11.58
CA PRO A 311 26.20 -1.57 12.00
C PRO A 311 25.90 -3.07 11.81
N ASP A 312 26.81 -3.75 11.12
CA ASP A 312 26.78 -5.20 10.86
C ASP A 312 26.51 -5.99 12.16
N CYS A 313 25.68 -7.03 12.05
CA CYS A 313 25.47 -8.02 13.12
C CYS A 313 26.81 -8.45 13.73
N PRO A 314 27.10 -8.18 15.02
CA PRO A 314 28.45 -8.32 15.60
C PRO A 314 29.01 -9.75 15.50
N GLY A 315 29.78 -10.01 14.44
CA GLY A 315 30.28 -11.34 14.09
C GLY A 315 30.77 -11.49 12.65
N GLY A 316 30.14 -10.81 11.67
CA GLY A 316 30.66 -10.69 10.30
C GLY A 316 30.75 -11.99 9.47
N GLU A 317 29.98 -13.03 9.81
CA GLU A 317 29.82 -14.20 8.93
C GLU A 317 28.68 -13.97 7.93
N GLN A 318 28.92 -14.29 6.65
CA GLN A 318 28.04 -13.95 5.53
C GLN A 318 26.77 -14.81 5.50
N PHE A 319 25.75 -14.42 6.26
CA PHE A 319 24.39 -14.96 6.16
C PHE A 319 23.77 -14.57 4.82
N ARG A 320 23.88 -15.44 3.81
CA ARG A 320 23.17 -15.27 2.54
C ARG A 320 21.67 -15.16 2.81
N ALA A 321 21.04 -14.11 2.30
CA ALA A 321 19.62 -13.84 2.46
C ALA A 321 18.74 -15.08 2.21
N SER A 322 18.17 -15.63 3.28
CA SER A 322 17.25 -16.76 3.28
C SER A 322 15.82 -16.27 3.46
N ALA A 323 15.31 -15.54 2.47
CA ALA A 323 13.94 -15.06 2.46
C ALA A 323 12.96 -16.24 2.53
N THR A 324 12.06 -16.22 3.51
CA THR A 324 11.03 -17.25 3.70
C THR A 324 9.65 -16.60 3.58
N THR A 325 8.78 -17.16 2.72
CA THR A 325 7.38 -16.76 2.64
C THR A 325 6.62 -17.22 3.87
N MET A 326 5.93 -16.27 4.51
CA MET A 326 5.04 -16.50 5.64
C MET A 326 3.71 -15.78 5.40
N SER A 327 2.62 -16.39 5.86
CA SER A 327 1.28 -15.78 5.82
C SER A 327 1.02 -15.09 7.16
N VAL A 328 0.58 -13.83 7.10
CA VAL A 328 0.04 -13.06 8.22
C VAL A 328 -1.45 -12.84 7.99
N ASP A 329 -2.24 -12.90 9.06
CA ASP A 329 -3.63 -12.45 9.09
C ASP A 329 -3.73 -11.26 10.06
N ALA A 330 -4.71 -10.37 9.88
CA ALA A 330 -5.00 -9.26 10.79
C ALA A 330 -5.45 -9.78 12.18
N GLY A 331 -4.78 -9.32 13.26
CA GLY A 331 -5.03 -9.73 14.65
C GLY A 331 -4.07 -10.77 15.26
N PRO A 332 -3.98 -12.03 14.79
CA PRO A 332 -3.31 -13.09 15.54
C PRO A 332 -1.79 -12.99 15.55
N THR A 333 -1.17 -13.63 16.57
CA THR A 333 0.27 -13.81 16.66
C THR A 333 0.76 -15.01 15.84
N ALA A 334 1.64 -14.75 14.89
CA ALA A 334 2.45 -15.73 14.18
C ALA A 334 3.76 -16.03 14.94
N THR A 335 4.26 -17.28 14.96
CA THR A 335 5.50 -17.66 15.69
C THR A 335 6.39 -18.65 14.94
N ALA A 336 7.66 -18.30 14.68
CA ALA A 336 8.65 -19.10 13.94
C ALA A 336 9.93 -19.45 14.72
N VAL A 337 10.70 -20.43 14.21
CA VAL A 337 12.12 -20.63 14.57
C VAL A 337 12.93 -20.90 13.29
N PHE A 338 13.99 -20.14 13.07
CA PHE A 338 14.83 -20.18 11.87
C PHE A 338 16.22 -20.76 12.16
N GLY A 339 16.69 -21.67 11.29
CA GLY A 339 18.06 -22.19 11.29
C GLY A 339 18.90 -21.66 10.13
N ALA A 340 20.20 -21.47 10.36
CA ALA A 340 21.10 -20.81 9.42
C ALA A 340 21.31 -21.47 8.03
N ASP A 341 21.00 -22.76 7.88
CA ASP A 341 21.13 -23.50 6.60
C ASP A 341 19.77 -23.84 5.96
N THR A 342 18.65 -23.48 6.58
CA THR A 342 17.30 -23.91 6.15
C THR A 342 16.66 -22.96 5.15
N ALA A 343 16.66 -23.36 3.88
CA ALA A 343 15.74 -22.83 2.88
C ALA A 343 14.36 -23.48 2.99
N LEU A 344 13.32 -22.65 3.07
CA LEU A 344 11.91 -22.95 2.75
C LEU A 344 11.19 -24.04 3.57
N GLY A 345 10.38 -23.57 4.53
CA GLY A 345 9.13 -24.22 4.93
C GLY A 345 8.05 -23.15 5.05
N THR A 346 6.96 -23.26 4.29
CA THR A 346 5.86 -22.29 4.31
C THR A 346 5.21 -22.25 5.70
N MET A 347 5.37 -21.13 6.41
CA MET A 347 4.74 -20.97 7.71
C MET A 347 3.45 -20.17 7.57
N ARG A 348 2.35 -20.92 7.44
CA ARG A 348 0.99 -20.41 7.57
C ARG A 348 0.61 -20.40 9.05
N LEU A 349 0.46 -19.23 9.64
CA LEU A 349 -0.46 -19.10 10.78
C LEU A 349 -1.81 -18.60 10.28
N ALA A 350 -2.80 -18.64 11.17
CA ALA A 350 -4.19 -18.77 10.76
C ALA A 350 -5.13 -18.03 11.72
N GLY A 351 -5.52 -16.84 11.32
CA GLY A 351 -6.95 -16.51 11.21
C GLY A 351 -7.62 -17.35 10.11
N PRO A 352 -8.93 -17.15 9.85
CA PRO A 352 -9.70 -17.99 8.94
C PRO A 352 -9.45 -17.70 7.44
N SER A 353 -8.20 -17.77 7.00
CA SER A 353 -7.85 -17.86 5.58
C SER A 353 -8.50 -19.12 4.97
N PHE A 354 -9.41 -18.93 4.02
CA PHE A 354 -10.12 -20.05 3.41
C PHE A 354 -9.23 -20.79 2.40
N THR A 355 -9.20 -22.12 2.43
CA THR A 355 -8.24 -22.96 1.67
C THR A 355 -8.37 -22.90 0.14
N ASP A 356 -9.41 -22.25 -0.37
CA ASP A 356 -9.76 -22.08 -1.78
C ASP A 356 -9.88 -20.60 -2.20
N VAL A 357 -9.47 -19.67 -1.33
CA VAL A 357 -9.28 -18.25 -1.69
C VAL A 357 -7.83 -18.05 -2.12
N ASP A 358 -7.64 -17.66 -3.38
CA ASP A 358 -6.37 -17.19 -3.91
C ASP A 358 -6.09 -15.76 -3.39
N PRO A 359 -4.95 -15.46 -2.76
CA PRO A 359 -4.61 -14.10 -2.33
C PRO A 359 -4.58 -13.08 -3.49
N ALA A 360 -4.37 -13.51 -4.73
CA ALA A 360 -4.43 -12.66 -5.92
C ALA A 360 -5.85 -12.52 -6.51
N HIS A 361 -6.88 -13.05 -5.84
CA HIS A 361 -8.27 -12.91 -6.29
C HIS A 361 -8.75 -11.45 -6.14
N VAL A 362 -9.52 -10.96 -7.13
CA VAL A 362 -10.02 -9.56 -7.15
C VAL A 362 -10.94 -9.19 -5.98
N PHE A 363 -11.40 -10.18 -5.21
CA PHE A 363 -12.17 -10.01 -3.98
C PHE A 363 -11.53 -10.71 -2.76
N ALA A 364 -10.23 -11.00 -2.80
CA ALA A 364 -9.52 -11.69 -1.71
C ALA A 364 -9.62 -10.90 -0.40
N ASP A 365 -9.51 -9.58 -0.49
CA ASP A 365 -9.50 -8.68 0.65
C ASP A 365 -10.84 -8.69 1.40
N GLU A 366 -11.96 -8.57 0.68
CA GLU A 366 -13.31 -8.60 1.25
C GLU A 366 -13.71 -10.01 1.75
N MET A 367 -13.25 -11.08 1.07
CA MET A 367 -13.50 -12.46 1.51
C MET A 367 -12.75 -12.78 2.81
N GLN A 368 -11.53 -12.26 2.97
CA GLN A 368 -10.77 -12.35 4.23
C GLN A 368 -11.40 -11.49 5.33
N TRP A 369 -11.83 -10.26 5.01
CA TRP A 369 -12.52 -9.37 5.97
C TRP A 369 -13.79 -10.04 6.55
N LEU A 370 -14.63 -10.63 5.69
CA LEU A 370 -15.79 -11.43 6.13
C LEU A 370 -15.42 -12.56 7.09
N ALA A 371 -14.21 -13.11 6.97
CA ALA A 371 -13.70 -14.20 7.80
C ALA A 371 -13.21 -13.68 9.16
N THR A 372 -12.39 -12.62 9.15
CA THR A 372 -11.87 -11.94 10.34
C THR A 372 -13.01 -11.40 11.21
N GLN A 373 -14.01 -10.75 10.60
CA GLN A 373 -15.21 -10.24 11.28
C GLN A 373 -16.20 -11.35 11.71
N GLY A 374 -15.90 -12.63 11.47
CA GLY A 374 -16.72 -13.79 11.87
C GLY A 374 -18.05 -13.95 11.14
N ILE A 375 -18.32 -13.11 10.13
CA ILE A 375 -19.55 -13.07 9.33
C ILE A 375 -19.63 -14.32 8.45
N SER A 376 -18.58 -14.59 7.67
CA SER A 376 -18.37 -15.87 7.00
C SER A 376 -17.60 -16.82 7.91
N LYS A 377 -18.12 -18.04 8.06
CA LYS A 377 -17.43 -19.15 8.74
C LYS A 377 -16.93 -20.21 7.75
N GLY A 378 -17.13 -19.97 6.45
CA GLY A 378 -16.87 -20.93 5.38
C GLY A 378 -17.63 -22.25 5.58
N TYR A 379 -17.07 -23.31 5.00
CA TYR A 379 -17.44 -24.69 5.19
C TYR A 379 -16.24 -25.47 5.73
N ASP A 380 -16.45 -26.29 6.76
CA ASP A 380 -15.45 -27.21 7.29
C ASP A 380 -15.01 -28.23 6.21
N ASN A 381 -13.72 -28.51 6.15
CA ASN A 381 -13.11 -29.54 5.30
C ASN A 381 -12.94 -30.88 6.03
N GLY A 382 -13.11 -30.91 7.35
CA GLY A 382 -13.00 -32.10 8.21
C GLY A 382 -11.60 -32.37 8.76
N ASP A 383 -10.63 -31.50 8.44
CA ASP A 383 -9.24 -31.54 8.91
C ASP A 383 -8.88 -30.38 9.86
N GLY A 384 -9.86 -29.53 10.19
CA GLY A 384 -9.67 -28.31 10.98
C GLY A 384 -9.48 -27.04 10.13
N THR A 385 -9.43 -27.16 8.81
CA THR A 385 -9.45 -26.02 7.88
C THR A 385 -10.85 -25.76 7.32
N THR A 386 -11.09 -24.54 6.86
CA THR A 386 -12.33 -24.13 6.18
C THR A 386 -12.06 -23.66 4.77
N ARG A 387 -13.08 -23.74 3.90
CA ARG A 387 -13.10 -23.20 2.54
C ARG A 387 -14.27 -22.22 2.37
N PHE A 388 -14.16 -21.27 1.45
CA PHE A 388 -15.16 -20.22 1.22
C PHE A 388 -16.18 -20.59 0.14
N GLU A 389 -15.77 -21.35 -0.89
CA GLU A 389 -16.48 -21.55 -2.16
C GLU A 389 -16.84 -20.21 -2.86
N PRO A 390 -15.84 -19.41 -3.32
CA PRO A 390 -16.04 -18.05 -3.86
C PRO A 390 -17.15 -17.95 -4.92
N SER A 391 -17.07 -18.78 -5.95
CA SER A 391 -17.97 -18.71 -7.10
C SER A 391 -19.25 -19.55 -6.94
N ALA A 392 -19.57 -20.00 -5.72
CA ALA A 392 -20.85 -20.64 -5.42
C ALA A 392 -21.94 -19.56 -5.15
N PRO A 393 -23.19 -19.74 -5.62
CA PRO A 393 -24.28 -18.81 -5.32
C PRO A 393 -24.65 -18.76 -3.83
N VAL A 394 -24.95 -17.57 -3.32
CA VAL A 394 -25.54 -17.39 -1.98
C VAL A 394 -27.00 -17.84 -1.99
N LEU A 395 -27.34 -18.76 -1.08
CA LEU A 395 -28.73 -19.17 -0.84
C LEU A 395 -29.43 -18.20 0.13
N ARG A 396 -30.75 -18.07 0.06
CA ARG A 396 -31.56 -17.17 0.92
C ARG A 396 -31.38 -17.45 2.42
N GLU A 397 -31.21 -18.71 2.79
CA GLU A 397 -30.87 -19.13 4.16
C GLU A 397 -29.47 -18.68 4.60
N GLN A 398 -28.52 -18.60 3.67
CA GLN A 398 -27.17 -18.10 3.93
C GLN A 398 -27.15 -16.57 3.99
N MET A 399 -27.92 -15.89 3.14
CA MET A 399 -28.14 -14.44 3.19
C MET A 399 -28.61 -13.99 4.58
N ALA A 400 -29.57 -14.70 5.18
CA ALA A 400 -30.00 -14.47 6.56
C ALA A 400 -28.83 -14.56 7.55
N ALA A 401 -28.03 -15.62 7.44
CA ALA A 401 -26.87 -15.84 8.29
C ALA A 401 -25.72 -14.84 8.07
N PHE A 402 -25.58 -14.28 6.86
CA PHE A 402 -24.65 -13.18 6.57
C PHE A 402 -25.12 -11.89 7.25
N LEU A 403 -26.35 -11.44 6.94
CA LEU A 403 -26.89 -10.17 7.44
C LEU A 403 -27.02 -10.14 8.98
N TYR A 404 -27.45 -11.24 9.61
CA TYR A 404 -27.54 -11.32 11.07
C TYR A 404 -26.18 -11.14 11.77
N ARG A 405 -25.09 -11.69 11.19
CA ARG A 405 -23.74 -11.59 11.76
C ARG A 405 -23.04 -10.28 11.42
N PHE A 406 -23.35 -9.71 10.25
CA PHE A 406 -22.94 -8.35 9.89
C PHE A 406 -23.53 -7.35 10.90
N GLU A 407 -24.79 -7.53 11.30
CA GLU A 407 -25.40 -6.75 12.38
C GLU A 407 -24.82 -7.08 13.76
N THR A 408 -24.47 -8.34 14.06
CA THR A 408 -23.69 -8.67 15.27
C THR A 408 -22.36 -7.89 15.32
N MET A 409 -21.66 -7.77 14.20
CA MET A 409 -20.40 -7.02 14.12
C MET A 409 -20.63 -5.52 14.31
N ARG A 410 -21.60 -4.92 13.61
CA ARG A 410 -21.94 -3.48 13.76
C ARG A 410 -22.34 -3.09 15.19
N ASN A 411 -22.91 -4.03 15.95
CA ASN A 411 -23.23 -3.88 17.38
C ASN A 411 -22.11 -4.37 18.32
N GLY A 412 -20.85 -4.29 17.91
CA GLY A 412 -19.68 -4.58 18.78
C GLY A 412 -19.57 -6.04 19.25
N GLY A 413 -20.16 -6.98 18.51
CA GLY A 413 -20.23 -8.40 18.86
C GLY A 413 -21.51 -8.81 19.58
N GLU A 414 -22.41 -7.89 19.95
CA GLU A 414 -23.71 -8.24 20.54
C GLU A 414 -24.69 -8.69 19.45
N ALA A 415 -25.23 -9.91 19.58
CA ALA A 415 -26.09 -10.50 18.56
C ALA A 415 -27.53 -9.99 18.65
N PRO A 416 -28.19 -9.60 17.54
CA PRO A 416 -29.52 -8.99 17.57
C PRO A 416 -30.58 -9.85 18.29
N GLU A 417 -31.45 -9.21 19.08
CA GLU A 417 -32.54 -9.92 19.74
C GLU A 417 -33.55 -10.52 18.74
N VAL A 418 -34.00 -11.76 19.00
CA VAL A 418 -34.96 -12.47 18.15
C VAL A 418 -36.03 -13.15 19.01
N THR A 419 -37.30 -12.80 18.80
CA THR A 419 -38.42 -13.42 19.53
C THR A 419 -38.94 -14.63 18.75
N LEU A 420 -38.35 -15.81 18.95
CA LEU A 420 -38.73 -17.03 18.23
C LEU A 420 -40.22 -17.40 18.46
N PRO A 421 -41.06 -17.49 17.40
CA PRO A 421 -42.49 -17.75 17.56
C PRO A 421 -42.83 -19.13 18.16
N VAL A 422 -43.63 -19.12 19.23
CA VAL A 422 -44.02 -20.34 19.99
C VAL A 422 -45.12 -21.19 19.34
N GLN A 423 -45.76 -20.70 18.27
CA GLN A 423 -46.87 -21.39 17.59
C GLN A 423 -46.44 -22.17 16.33
N GLY A 424 -45.16 -22.10 15.96
CA GLY A 424 -44.61 -22.65 14.72
C GLY A 424 -43.81 -21.60 13.94
N SER A 425 -43.17 -22.02 12.85
CA SER A 425 -42.42 -21.11 11.96
C SER A 425 -43.35 -20.05 11.33
N PRO A 426 -42.89 -18.80 11.14
CA PRO A 426 -43.61 -17.80 10.34
C PRO A 426 -43.62 -18.15 8.83
N PHE A 427 -42.73 -19.05 8.40
CA PHE A 427 -42.61 -19.51 7.02
C PHE A 427 -42.99 -20.99 6.89
N THR A 428 -43.88 -21.33 5.96
CA THR A 428 -44.47 -22.67 5.81
C THR A 428 -43.50 -23.76 5.37
N ASP A 429 -42.36 -23.39 4.81
CA ASP A 429 -41.30 -24.26 4.29
C ASP A 429 -40.05 -24.33 5.19
N VAL A 430 -40.01 -23.58 6.29
CA VAL A 430 -38.87 -23.55 7.22
C VAL A 430 -39.19 -24.35 8.49
N SER A 431 -38.32 -25.31 8.83
CA SER A 431 -38.39 -26.01 10.12
C SER A 431 -37.92 -25.12 11.27
N THR A 432 -38.57 -25.19 12.43
CA THR A 432 -38.09 -24.56 13.67
C THR A 432 -36.78 -25.16 14.20
N THR A 433 -36.31 -26.26 13.59
CA THR A 433 -34.99 -26.89 13.83
C THR A 433 -34.00 -26.63 12.70
N HIS A 434 -34.26 -25.68 11.80
CA HIS A 434 -33.31 -25.32 10.74
C HIS A 434 -32.07 -24.64 11.35
N VAL A 435 -30.89 -24.89 10.79
CA VAL A 435 -29.62 -24.35 11.33
C VAL A 435 -29.55 -22.82 11.30
N PHE A 436 -30.29 -22.19 10.39
CA PHE A 436 -30.45 -20.73 10.28
C PHE A 436 -31.86 -20.23 10.64
N TYR A 437 -32.62 -20.98 11.47
CA TYR A 437 -34.01 -20.62 11.81
C TYR A 437 -34.10 -19.26 12.49
N THR A 438 -33.18 -18.96 13.42
CA THR A 438 -33.12 -17.71 14.16
C THR A 438 -32.90 -16.52 13.23
N GLU A 439 -31.94 -16.63 12.33
CA GLU A 439 -31.56 -15.56 11.40
C GLU A 439 -32.66 -15.28 10.36
N MET A 440 -33.36 -16.32 9.88
CA MET A 440 -34.51 -16.16 8.99
C MET A 440 -35.72 -15.53 9.71
N VAL A 441 -35.97 -15.89 10.98
CA VAL A 441 -37.01 -15.24 11.80
C VAL A 441 -36.64 -13.77 12.06
N TRP A 442 -35.38 -13.46 12.34
CA TRP A 442 -34.91 -12.09 12.56
C TRP A 442 -35.11 -11.21 11.33
N LEU A 443 -34.69 -11.64 10.13
CA LEU A 443 -34.96 -10.90 8.88
C LEU A 443 -36.46 -10.61 8.67
N SER A 444 -37.34 -11.50 9.13
CA SER A 444 -38.79 -11.31 9.06
C SER A 444 -39.32 -10.35 10.11
N GLN A 445 -38.68 -10.26 11.28
CA GLN A 445 -39.09 -9.37 12.38
C GLN A 445 -38.61 -7.93 12.15
N GLN A 446 -37.44 -7.75 11.55
CA GLN A 446 -36.97 -6.44 11.06
C GLN A 446 -37.56 -6.08 9.68
N GLN A 447 -38.43 -6.93 9.11
CA GLN A 447 -39.05 -6.75 7.79
C GLN A 447 -38.08 -6.56 6.59
N ILE A 448 -36.78 -6.79 6.80
CA ILE A 448 -35.73 -6.86 5.78
C ILE A 448 -36.07 -7.93 4.72
N THR A 449 -36.81 -8.98 5.11
CA THR A 449 -37.46 -9.91 4.20
C THR A 449 -38.97 -9.96 4.38
N THR A 450 -39.70 -9.97 3.27
CA THR A 450 -41.15 -10.20 3.22
C THR A 450 -41.52 -11.66 2.92
N GLY A 451 -40.53 -12.49 2.55
CA GLY A 451 -40.76 -13.83 1.98
C GLY A 451 -41.57 -13.78 0.68
N TYR A 452 -42.23 -14.89 0.36
CA TYR A 452 -43.17 -15.00 -0.76
C TYR A 452 -44.55 -15.41 -0.24
N ASP A 453 -45.58 -14.65 -0.61
CA ASP A 453 -46.98 -15.04 -0.36
C ASP A 453 -47.33 -16.32 -1.12
N ASN A 454 -48.12 -17.19 -0.48
CA ASN A 454 -48.69 -18.40 -1.06
C ASN A 454 -50.11 -18.18 -1.62
N GLY A 455 -50.71 -17.01 -1.38
CA GLY A 455 -52.05 -16.63 -1.82
C GLY A 455 -53.19 -17.11 -0.91
N ASP A 456 -52.86 -17.74 0.23
CA ASP A 456 -53.78 -18.24 1.24
C ASP A 456 -53.65 -17.51 2.60
N GLY A 457 -52.83 -16.46 2.66
CA GLY A 457 -52.49 -15.75 3.89
C GLY A 457 -51.31 -16.36 4.66
N THR A 458 -50.60 -17.33 4.07
CA THR A 458 -49.33 -17.85 4.58
C THR A 458 -48.15 -17.45 3.69
N THR A 459 -46.97 -17.34 4.30
CA THR A 459 -45.73 -16.97 3.61
C THR A 459 -44.78 -18.16 3.58
N ARG A 460 -43.95 -18.28 2.54
CA ARG A 460 -42.79 -19.18 2.46
C ARG A 460 -41.50 -18.37 2.28
N PHE A 461 -40.35 -18.90 2.70
CA PHE A 461 -39.07 -18.19 2.62
C PHE A 461 -38.22 -18.60 1.41
N GLU A 462 -38.38 -19.82 0.91
CA GLU A 462 -37.53 -20.49 -0.09
C GLU A 462 -36.04 -20.52 0.33
N PRO A 463 -35.70 -21.15 1.48
CA PRO A 463 -34.37 -21.06 2.09
C PRO A 463 -33.22 -21.43 1.16
N SER A 464 -33.35 -22.54 0.44
CA SER A 464 -32.29 -23.07 -0.42
C SER A 464 -32.36 -22.55 -1.87
N ALA A 465 -33.14 -21.50 -2.15
CA ALA A 465 -33.10 -20.81 -3.43
C ALA A 465 -31.96 -19.77 -3.47
N PRO A 466 -31.23 -19.61 -4.59
CA PRO A 466 -30.23 -18.54 -4.74
C PRO A 466 -30.84 -17.13 -4.65
N VAL A 467 -30.10 -16.19 -4.06
CA VAL A 467 -30.47 -14.76 -4.10
C VAL A 467 -30.02 -14.15 -5.42
N LEU A 468 -30.92 -13.48 -6.12
CA LEU A 468 -30.59 -12.72 -7.34
C LEU A 468 -30.03 -11.33 -6.97
N ARG A 469 -29.21 -10.72 -7.84
CA ARG A 469 -28.62 -9.39 -7.59
C ARG A 469 -29.69 -8.32 -7.33
N GLU A 470 -30.76 -8.31 -8.12
CA GLU A 470 -31.92 -7.43 -7.89
C GLU A 470 -32.62 -7.65 -6.53
N GLN A 471 -32.62 -8.89 -6.02
CA GLN A 471 -33.14 -9.19 -4.68
C GLN A 471 -32.18 -8.72 -3.58
N MET A 472 -30.86 -8.82 -3.81
CA MET A 472 -29.82 -8.33 -2.90
C MET A 472 -29.93 -6.82 -2.67
N ALA A 473 -30.18 -6.03 -3.73
CA ALA A 473 -30.50 -4.61 -3.61
C ALA A 473 -31.67 -4.38 -2.65
N ALA A 474 -32.76 -5.12 -2.82
CA ALA A 474 -33.93 -5.03 -1.95
C ALA A 474 -33.72 -5.62 -0.53
N PHE A 475 -32.70 -6.44 -0.29
CA PHE A 475 -32.29 -6.84 1.05
C PHE A 475 -31.50 -5.72 1.74
N LEU A 476 -30.43 -5.21 1.12
CA LEU A 476 -29.57 -4.18 1.72
C LEU A 476 -30.30 -2.85 1.96
N TYR A 477 -31.14 -2.41 1.02
CA TYR A 477 -31.90 -1.16 1.19
C TYR A 477 -32.90 -1.23 2.36
N ARG A 478 -33.51 -2.40 2.63
CA ARG A 478 -34.38 -2.58 3.82
C ARG A 478 -33.59 -2.85 5.10
N PHE A 479 -32.34 -3.28 4.98
CA PHE A 479 -31.43 -3.39 6.12
C PHE A 479 -31.05 -1.98 6.60
N GLU A 480 -30.73 -1.07 5.68
CA GLU A 480 -30.40 0.33 5.99
C GLU A 480 -31.63 1.14 6.47
N PHE A 481 -32.69 1.21 5.67
CA PHE A 481 -33.82 2.12 5.92
C PHE A 481 -34.99 1.48 6.70
N GLY A 482 -34.89 0.19 7.04
CA GLY A 482 -35.99 -0.56 7.63
C GLY A 482 -37.15 -0.78 6.65
N SER A 483 -38.39 -0.80 7.17
CA SER A 483 -39.60 -1.14 6.39
C SER A 483 -40.69 -0.08 6.35
N ASP A 484 -40.65 0.89 7.27
CA ASP A 484 -41.65 1.96 7.37
C ASP A 484 -41.19 3.24 6.63
N ALA A 485 -39.97 3.22 6.08
CA ALA A 485 -39.47 4.21 5.14
C ALA A 485 -39.45 3.63 3.72
N GLU A 486 -40.20 4.25 2.82
CA GLU A 486 -39.71 4.40 1.45
C GLU A 486 -38.46 5.29 1.58
N GLY A 487 -37.28 4.72 1.33
CA GLY A 487 -35.98 5.42 1.40
C GLY A 487 -35.83 6.46 0.27
N PRO A 488 -34.60 6.91 -0.05
CA PRO A 488 -34.41 7.87 -1.14
C PRO A 488 -34.91 7.33 -2.50
N GLU A 489 -35.94 7.97 -3.05
CA GLU A 489 -36.33 7.80 -4.46
C GLU A 489 -35.23 8.36 -5.37
N HIS A 490 -34.96 7.70 -6.51
CA HIS A 490 -33.92 8.15 -7.44
C HIS A 490 -34.46 9.19 -8.44
N GLU A 491 -34.15 10.46 -8.22
CA GLU A 491 -34.53 11.62 -9.05
C GLU A 491 -33.80 11.71 -10.42
N GLY A 492 -32.89 10.76 -10.72
CA GLY A 492 -32.00 10.79 -11.87
C GLY A 492 -32.44 9.96 -13.09
N GLY A 493 -31.45 9.48 -13.84
CA GLY A 493 -31.61 8.54 -14.95
C GLY A 493 -30.72 7.32 -14.71
N PRO A 494 -31.10 6.14 -15.24
CA PRO A 494 -30.54 4.85 -14.81
C PRO A 494 -29.03 4.78 -15.05
N THR A 495 -28.27 4.42 -14.01
CA THR A 495 -26.82 4.16 -14.07
C THR A 495 -26.53 2.92 -14.91
N PHE A 496 -27.43 1.94 -14.90
CA PHE A 496 -27.26 0.66 -15.58
C PHE A 496 -28.21 0.49 -16.76
N THR A 497 -27.66 0.17 -17.93
CA THR A 497 -28.40 0.13 -19.21
C THR A 497 -29.43 -1.00 -19.33
N ASP A 498 -29.36 -2.00 -18.46
CA ASP A 498 -30.32 -3.12 -18.35
C ASP A 498 -31.37 -2.91 -17.24
N VAL A 499 -31.33 -1.79 -16.52
CA VAL A 499 -32.29 -1.44 -15.46
C VAL A 499 -33.19 -0.30 -15.94
N ALA A 500 -34.51 -0.51 -15.90
CA ALA A 500 -35.48 0.46 -16.37
C ALA A 500 -36.08 1.27 -15.19
N PRO A 501 -36.32 2.59 -15.32
CA PRO A 501 -36.95 3.40 -14.27
C PRO A 501 -38.38 2.99 -13.84
N GLY A 502 -39.00 2.02 -14.53
CA GLY A 502 -40.27 1.41 -14.12
C GLY A 502 -40.12 0.01 -13.51
N PHE A 503 -38.90 -0.37 -13.10
CA PHE A 503 -38.62 -1.67 -12.49
C PHE A 503 -38.86 -1.64 -10.98
N VAL A 504 -39.37 -2.74 -10.42
CA VAL A 504 -39.80 -2.82 -9.00
C VAL A 504 -38.65 -2.79 -7.98
N PHE A 505 -37.40 -2.79 -8.46
CA PHE A 505 -36.19 -2.62 -7.64
C PHE A 505 -35.30 -1.47 -8.14
N PHE A 506 -35.87 -0.49 -8.87
CA PHE A 506 -35.10 0.58 -9.50
C PHE A 506 -34.31 1.40 -8.47
N ASP A 507 -35.00 2.06 -7.53
CA ASP A 507 -34.40 2.93 -6.52
C ASP A 507 -33.40 2.19 -5.62
N GLN A 508 -33.67 0.90 -5.34
CA GLN A 508 -32.77 0.06 -4.55
C GLN A 508 -31.47 -0.28 -5.30
N ILE A 509 -31.51 -0.36 -6.63
CA ILE A 509 -30.33 -0.64 -7.46
C ILE A 509 -29.53 0.65 -7.73
N GLU A 510 -30.21 1.77 -7.97
CA GLU A 510 -29.55 3.06 -8.16
C GLU A 510 -28.94 3.57 -6.84
N TRP A 511 -29.62 3.41 -5.68
CA TRP A 511 -29.04 3.70 -4.36
C TRP A 511 -27.73 2.93 -4.11
N LEU A 512 -27.67 1.64 -4.47
CA LEU A 512 -26.42 0.86 -4.38
C LEU A 512 -25.32 1.38 -5.31
N ALA A 513 -25.67 2.07 -6.41
CA ALA A 513 -24.69 2.64 -7.34
C ALA A 513 -24.19 4.00 -6.85
N GLU A 514 -25.10 4.88 -6.40
CA GLU A 514 -24.80 6.19 -5.80
C GLU A 514 -23.92 6.08 -4.56
N THR A 515 -24.15 5.04 -3.74
CA THR A 515 -23.34 4.72 -2.55
C THR A 515 -22.09 3.88 -2.85
N GLY A 516 -21.78 3.57 -4.12
CA GLY A 516 -20.59 2.79 -4.51
C GLY A 516 -20.61 1.29 -4.15
N VAL A 517 -21.60 0.84 -3.36
CA VAL A 517 -21.78 -0.55 -2.92
C VAL A 517 -21.92 -1.51 -4.11
N THR A 518 -22.36 -1.03 -5.28
CA THR A 518 -22.33 -1.79 -6.54
C THR A 518 -21.75 -0.97 -7.71
N THR A 519 -20.68 -1.49 -8.30
CA THR A 519 -19.97 -0.87 -9.45
C THR A 519 -20.49 -1.32 -10.82
N GLY A 520 -21.50 -2.20 -10.84
CA GLY A 520 -21.98 -2.89 -12.04
C GLY A 520 -20.92 -3.74 -12.74
N TYR A 521 -21.14 -3.98 -14.02
CA TYR A 521 -20.18 -4.57 -14.95
C TYR A 521 -19.98 -3.60 -16.12
N ASP A 522 -18.73 -3.33 -16.47
CA ASP A 522 -18.39 -2.49 -17.62
C ASP A 522 -18.55 -3.26 -18.95
N GLU A 523 -19.18 -2.60 -19.91
CA GLU A 523 -19.41 -3.10 -21.27
C GLU A 523 -18.48 -2.39 -22.27
N ALA A 524 -18.13 -3.08 -23.36
CA ALA A 524 -17.13 -2.62 -24.35
C ALA A 524 -17.49 -1.33 -25.13
N ASN A 525 -18.65 -0.72 -24.84
CA ASN A 525 -19.10 0.57 -25.37
C ASN A 525 -18.96 1.73 -24.36
N GLY A 526 -18.40 1.50 -23.16
CA GLY A 526 -18.29 2.49 -22.09
C GLY A 526 -19.58 2.69 -21.27
N THR A 527 -20.54 1.77 -21.36
CA THR A 527 -21.72 1.75 -20.49
C THR A 527 -21.63 0.62 -19.46
N LYS A 528 -22.47 0.65 -18.42
CA LYS A 528 -22.53 -0.40 -17.40
C LYS A 528 -23.83 -1.20 -17.47
N THR A 529 -23.78 -2.45 -17.00
CA THR A 529 -24.95 -3.29 -16.69
C THR A 529 -24.95 -3.75 -15.24
N TYR A 530 -26.14 -3.95 -14.66
CA TYR A 530 -26.32 -4.45 -13.30
C TYR A 530 -26.46 -5.98 -13.24
N ARG A 531 -27.07 -6.56 -14.28
CA ARG A 531 -27.34 -8.00 -14.45
C ARG A 531 -28.21 -8.57 -13.33
N GLY A 532 -29.29 -7.86 -12.98
CA GLY A 532 -30.16 -8.09 -11.82
C GLY A 532 -30.64 -9.53 -11.62
N GLY A 533 -31.07 -10.19 -12.71
CA GLY A 533 -31.55 -11.57 -12.69
C GLY A 533 -30.47 -12.66 -12.58
N GLN A 534 -29.20 -12.31 -12.35
CA GLN A 534 -28.15 -13.28 -12.04
C GLN A 534 -28.06 -13.55 -10.53
N PRO A 535 -27.72 -14.77 -10.08
CA PRO A 535 -27.43 -15.05 -8.69
C PRO A 535 -26.22 -14.25 -8.17
N VAL A 536 -26.27 -13.83 -6.90
CA VAL A 536 -25.10 -13.30 -6.18
C VAL A 536 -24.17 -14.47 -5.82
N LEU A 537 -22.92 -14.40 -6.25
CA LEU A 537 -21.87 -15.34 -5.83
C LEU A 537 -21.30 -14.95 -4.47
N ARG A 538 -20.74 -15.90 -3.72
CA ARG A 538 -20.22 -15.65 -2.36
C ARG A 538 -19.05 -14.65 -2.34
N GLU A 539 -18.23 -14.64 -3.39
CA GLU A 539 -17.22 -13.61 -3.65
C GLU A 539 -17.83 -12.21 -3.84
N GLN A 540 -18.97 -12.10 -4.54
CA GLN A 540 -19.66 -10.82 -4.76
C GLN A 540 -20.38 -10.33 -3.50
N MET A 541 -20.92 -11.26 -2.70
CA MET A 541 -21.46 -10.98 -1.36
C MET A 541 -20.40 -10.33 -0.45
N ALA A 542 -19.13 -10.76 -0.55
CA ALA A 542 -18.03 -10.13 0.17
C ALA A 542 -17.89 -8.66 -0.20
N ALA A 543 -17.73 -8.36 -1.50
CA ALA A 543 -17.66 -6.99 -2.00
C ALA A 543 -18.89 -6.13 -1.63
N PHE A 544 -20.09 -6.69 -1.71
CA PHE A 544 -21.32 -5.99 -1.31
C PHE A 544 -21.30 -5.59 0.17
N LEU A 545 -20.99 -6.51 1.10
CA LEU A 545 -21.01 -6.20 2.53
C LEU A 545 -19.83 -5.32 2.97
N PHE A 546 -18.63 -5.57 2.43
CA PHE A 546 -17.42 -4.81 2.75
C PHE A 546 -17.55 -3.31 2.39
N ARG A 547 -18.18 -3.01 1.24
CA ARG A 547 -18.48 -1.64 0.81
C ARG A 547 -19.66 -1.04 1.55
N TYR A 548 -20.67 -1.84 1.87
CA TYR A 548 -21.84 -1.39 2.63
C TYR A 548 -21.48 -0.99 4.08
N ASP A 549 -20.48 -1.62 4.70
CA ASP A 549 -20.03 -1.23 6.04
C ASP A 549 -19.30 0.12 6.07
N ARG A 550 -18.70 0.51 4.93
CA ARG A 550 -17.92 1.73 4.70
C ARG A 550 -18.77 2.95 4.32
N LEU A 551 -20.09 2.83 4.35
CA LEU A 551 -20.96 4.00 4.16
C LEU A 551 -20.87 4.93 5.38
N PRO A 552 -20.80 6.26 5.18
CA PRO A 552 -20.85 7.23 6.28
C PRO A 552 -22.09 7.01 7.16
N ARG A 553 -21.88 7.00 8.48
CA ARG A 553 -22.89 6.69 9.51
C ARG A 553 -23.41 7.93 10.24
#